data_AF-A0A661TLE9-F1
#
_entry.id   AF-A0A661TLE9-F1
#
_cell.length_a   1.000
_cell.length_b   1.000
_cell.length_c   1.000
_cell.angle_alpha   90.00
_cell.angle_beta   90.00
_cell.angle_gamma   90.00
#
_symmetry.space_group_name_H-M   'P 1'
#
loop_
_entity.id
_entity.type
_entity.pdbx_description
1 polymer ?
#
loop_
_entity_poly.entity_id
_entity_poly.type
_entity_poly.pdbx_seq_one_letter_code
_entity_poly.pdbx_strand_id
1 'polypeptide(L)' 'MKNRSIIYIDGFNLYYCAVKNTPWKWLDMERYFSLLLPDDDIQIIKYFTAKILDSHKANQKAYIKALLTLNKVQII' A
#
# COMPACT_ATOMS: atom_id res chain seq x y z
N MET A 1 -19.22 -1.95 -18.52
CA MET A 1 -17.88 -2.59 -18.50
C MET A 1 -17.10 -1.91 -17.39
N LYS A 2 -16.37 -2.65 -16.54
CA LYS A 2 -15.55 -2.04 -15.49
C LYS A 2 -14.30 -1.39 -16.10
N ASN A 3 -13.92 -0.22 -15.60
CA ASN A 3 -12.68 0.42 -16.02
C ASN A 3 -11.49 -0.38 -15.47
N ARG A 4 -10.48 -0.64 -16.30
CA ARG A 4 -9.27 -1.33 -15.86
C ARG A 4 -8.30 -0.31 -15.27
N SER A 5 -7.92 -0.51 -14.01
CA SER A 5 -7.12 0.47 -13.27
C SER A 5 -5.83 -0.13 -12.71
N ILE A 6 -4.76 0.66 -12.74
CA ILE A 6 -3.48 0.37 -12.10
C ILE A 6 -3.21 1.47 -11.09
N ILE A 7 -2.84 1.09 -9.87
CA ILE A 7 -2.68 2.01 -8.76
C ILE A 7 -1.19 2.16 -8.45
N TYR A 8 -0.74 3.40 -8.32
CA TYR A 8 0.64 3.75 -8.00
C TYR A 8 0.66 4.49 -6.67
N ILE A 9 1.44 3.99 -5.72
CA ILE A 9 1.50 4.52 -4.35
C ILE A 9 2.93 4.87 -4.01
N ASP A 10 3.18 6.13 -3.68
CA ASP A 10 4.39 6.53 -2.98
C ASP A 10 4.23 6.23 -1.48
N GLY A 11 5.00 5.25 -0.99
CA GLY A 11 4.91 4.78 0.38
C GLY A 11 5.35 5.82 1.42
N PHE A 12 6.27 6.73 1.08
CA PHE A 12 6.65 7.81 2.00
C PHE A 12 5.61 8.91 1.99
N ASN A 13 5.09 9.30 0.83
CA ASN A 13 4.02 10.29 0.75
C ASN A 13 2.79 9.81 1.54
N LEU A 14 2.36 8.56 1.31
CA LEU A 14 1.28 7.94 2.08
C LEU A 14 1.58 7.96 3.58
N TYR A 15 2.79 7.55 3.97
CA TYR A 15 3.16 7.52 5.38
C TYR A 15 3.09 8.91 6.01
N TYR A 16 3.77 9.90 5.45
CA TYR A 16 3.89 11.23 6.06
C TYR A 16 2.59 12.03 5.99
N CYS A 17 1.79 11.89 4.93
CA CYS A 17 0.57 12.68 4.73
C CYS A 17 -0.68 12.07 5.36
N ALA A 18 -0.79 10.74 5.43
CA ALA A 18 -2.02 10.08 5.89
C ALA A 18 -1.84 9.20 7.13
N VAL A 19 -0.69 8.56 7.30
CA VAL A 19 -0.54 7.47 8.29
C VAL A 19 0.26 7.88 9.53
N LYS A 20 1.23 8.80 9.43
CA LYS A 20 2.22 9.09 10.47
C LYS A 20 1.60 9.53 11.80
N ASN A 21 0.52 10.28 11.77
CA ASN A 21 -0.12 10.83 12.97
C ASN A 21 -1.33 10.01 13.45
N THR A 22 -1.57 8.83 12.89
CA THR A 22 -2.66 7.94 13.29
C THR A 22 -2.15 6.76 14.13
N PRO A 23 -2.97 6.13 14.98
CA PRO A 23 -2.60 4.85 15.59
C PRO A 23 -2.62 3.68 14.59
N TRP A 24 -3.22 3.86 13.41
CA TRP A 24 -3.45 2.82 12.40
C TRP A 24 -2.34 2.82 11.34
N LYS A 25 -1.31 1.99 11.54
CA LYS A 25 -0.11 1.96 10.66
C LYS A 25 -0.16 0.96 9.51
N TRP A 26 -1.13 0.06 9.54
CA TRP A 26 -1.24 -1.07 8.63
C TRP A 26 -2.50 -0.90 7.81
N LEU A 27 -2.34 -0.56 6.55
CA LEU A 27 -3.43 -0.43 5.59
C LEU A 27 -3.43 -1.64 4.65
N ASP A 28 -4.55 -2.34 4.57
CA ASP A 28 -4.78 -3.33 3.52
C ASP A 28 -5.08 -2.60 2.20
N MET A 29 -4.13 -2.68 1.27
CA MET A 29 -4.20 -1.93 0.01
C MET A 29 -5.30 -2.45 -0.91
N GLU A 30 -5.51 -3.76 -1.00
CA GLU A 30 -6.56 -4.32 -1.86
C GLU A 30 -7.94 -3.96 -1.31
N ARG A 31 -8.12 -4.08 0.01
CA ARG A 31 -9.39 -3.71 0.65
C ARG A 31 -9.66 -2.21 0.52
N TYR A 32 -8.66 -1.37 0.75
CA TYR A 32 -8.82 0.08 0.64
C TYR A 32 -9.27 0.51 -0.76
N PHE A 33 -8.57 0.06 -1.81
CA PHE A 33 -8.91 0.49 -3.16
C PHE A 33 -10.15 -0.17 -3.73
N SER A 34 -10.49 -1.40 -3.32
CA SER A 34 -11.78 -2.00 -3.70
C SER A 34 -12.99 -1.26 -3.12
N LEU A 35 -12.82 -0.60 -1.96
CA LEU A 35 -13.85 0.27 -1.38
C LEU A 35 -13.85 1.66 -2.04
N LEU A 36 -12.68 2.20 -2.38
CA LEU A 36 -12.55 3.53 -2.98
C LEU A 36 -12.98 3.56 -4.45
N LEU A 37 -12.73 2.47 -5.19
CA LEU A 37 -12.99 2.33 -6.63
C LEU A 37 -13.88 1.09 -6.90
N PRO A 38 -15.14 1.07 -6.43
CA PRO A 38 -15.99 -0.12 -6.48
C PRO A 38 -16.31 -0.59 -7.92
N ASP A 39 -16.33 0.35 -8.87
CA ASP A 39 -16.66 0.10 -10.27
C ASP A 39 -15.45 -0.24 -11.15
N ASP A 40 -14.25 -0.19 -10.57
CA ASP A 40 -13.02 -0.50 -11.29
C ASP A 40 -12.63 -1.97 -11.13
N ASP A 41 -12.02 -2.51 -12.18
CA ASP A 41 -11.27 -3.76 -12.12
C ASP A 41 -9.79 -3.43 -11.87
N ILE A 42 -9.43 -3.38 -10.59
CA ILE A 42 -8.05 -3.10 -10.16
C ILE A 42 -7.16 -4.27 -10.59
N GLN A 43 -6.28 -4.02 -11.54
CA GLN A 43 -5.38 -5.03 -12.09
C GLN A 43 -4.19 -5.27 -11.16
N ILE A 44 -3.61 -4.18 -10.63
CA ILE A 44 -2.36 -4.20 -9.88
C ILE A 44 -2.18 -2.91 -9.08
N ILE A 45 -1.53 -3.04 -7.93
CA ILE A 45 -1.17 -1.99 -7.00
C ILE A 45 0.35 -2.00 -6.85
N LYS A 46 1.00 -0.93 -7.30
CA LYS A 46 2.45 -0.76 -7.23
C LYS A 46 2.79 0.17 -6.07
N TYR A 47 3.46 -0.39 -5.06
CA TYR A 47 3.84 0.30 -3.85
C TYR A 47 5.34 0.62 -3.86
N PHE A 48 5.67 1.88 -4.07
CA PHE A 48 7.04 2.36 -4.21
C PHE A 48 7.58 2.77 -2.84
N THR A 49 8.64 2.14 -2.36
CA THR A 49 9.23 2.51 -1.06
C THR A 49 10.71 2.14 -0.96
N ALA A 50 11.51 3.03 -0.35
CA ALA A 50 12.87 2.70 0.02
C ALA A 50 12.91 1.97 1.37
N LYS A 51 13.87 1.06 1.54
CA LYS A 51 14.10 0.40 2.84
C LYS A 51 14.68 1.40 3.83
N ILE A 52 14.05 1.55 4.99
CA ILE A 52 14.56 2.40 6.07
C ILE A 52 15.62 1.64 6.90
N LEU A 53 16.53 2.41 7.48
CA LEU A 53 17.66 1.89 8.27
C LEU A 53 17.54 2.19 9.77
N ASP A 54 16.52 2.95 10.16
CA ASP A 54 16.29 3.42 11.53
C ASP A 54 15.62 2.36 12.44
N SER A 55 15.24 2.79 13.63
CA SER A 55 14.54 1.97 14.64
C SER A 55 13.20 1.40 14.15
N HIS A 56 12.59 1.97 13.10
CA HIS A 56 11.32 1.51 12.54
C HIS A 56 11.49 0.45 11.44
N LYS A 57 12.73 0.09 11.06
CA LYS A 57 13.02 -0.93 10.04
C LYS A 57 12.29 -2.25 10.25
N ALA A 58 12.16 -2.71 11.50
CA ALA A 58 11.45 -3.95 11.81
C ALA A 58 9.96 -3.84 11.44
N ASN A 59 9.33 -2.71 11.77
CA ASN A 59 7.93 -2.43 11.45
C ASN A 59 7.71 -2.32 9.94
N GLN A 60 8.58 -1.59 9.23
CA GLN A 60 8.49 -1.49 7.77
C GLN A 60 8.64 -2.85 7.11
N LYS A 61 9.60 -3.67 7.56
CA LYS A 61 9.80 -5.03 7.04
C LYS A 61 8.59 -5.92 7.30
N ALA A 62 7.97 -5.81 8.47
CA ALA A 62 6.77 -6.57 8.80
C ALA A 62 5.60 -6.16 7.91
N TYR A 63 5.40 -4.86 7.69
CA TYR A 63 4.33 -4.36 6.82
C TYR A 63 4.54 -4.75 5.35
N ILE A 64 5.77 -4.59 4.82
CA ILE A 64 6.12 -5.04 3.46
C ILE A 64 5.86 -6.54 3.29
N LYS A 65 6.22 -7.37 4.29
CA LYS A 65 5.93 -8.81 4.24
C LYS A 65 4.44 -9.11 4.16
N ALA A 66 3.60 -8.36 4.89
CA ALA A 66 2.15 -8.52 4.80
C ALA A 66 1.59 -8.04 3.46
N LEU A 67 2.10 -6.93 2.91
CA LEU A 67 1.71 -6.48 1.58
C LEU A 67 2.06 -7.50 0.49
N LEU A 68 3.17 -8.23 0.64
CA LEU A 68 3.57 -9.29 -0.29
C LEU A 68 2.67 -10.53 -0.24
N THR A 69 1.76 -10.67 0.74
CA THR A 69 0.76 -11.75 0.74
C THR A 69 -0.49 -11.42 -0.08
N LEU A 70 -0.61 -10.18 -0.56
CA LEU A 70 -1.73 -9.70 -1.37
C LEU A 70 -1.44 -9.97 -2.85
N ASN A 71 -2.40 -10.55 -3.56
CA ASN A 71 -2.23 -11.04 -4.94
C ASN A 71 -2.00 -9.94 -5.97
N LYS A 72 -2.52 -8.74 -5.71
CA LYS A 72 -2.48 -7.59 -6.61
C LYS A 72 -1.40 -6.59 -6.23
N VAL A 73 -0.67 -6.79 -5.13
CA VAL A 73 0.33 -5.82 -4.65
C VAL A 73 1.73 -6.20 -5.11
N GLN A 74 2.45 -5.24 -5.68
CA GLN A 74 3.86 -5.33 -6.00
C GLN A 74 4.64 -4.26 -5.24
N ILE A 75 5.72 -4.68 -4.57
CA ILE A 75 6.64 -3.76 -3.89
C ILE A 75 7.76 -3.40 -4.87
N ILE A 76 7.95 -2.10 -5.08
CA ILE A 76 8.96 -1.53 -6.00
C ILE A 76 9.94 -0.66 -5.22
#